data_AF-A0A160P9N1-F1
#
_entry.id   AF-A0A160P9N1-F1
#
_cell.length_a   1.000
_cell.length_b   1.000
_cell.length_c   1.000
_cell.angle_alpha   90.00
_cell.angle_beta   90.00
_cell.angle_gamma   90.00
#
_symmetry.space_group_name_H-M   'P 1'
#
loop_
_entity.id
_entity.type
_entity.pdbx_description
1 polymer ?
#
loop_
_entity_poly.entity_id
_entity_poly.type
_entity_poly.pdbx_seq_one_letter_code
_entity_poly.pdbx_strand_id
1 'polypeptide(L)' 'MDDVLKDILVNELHVREEDVVPTATREEVGLDSLAVLELATALHERLGIEVYDYELLDAGTVADVARLVAERRPGA' A
#
# COMPACT_ATOMS: atom_id res chain seq x y z
N MET A 1 -10.59 -0.26 5.45
CA MET A 1 -9.19 0.00 5.09
C MET A 1 -8.37 -0.69 6.15
N ASP A 2 -7.48 -1.60 5.77
CA ASP A 2 -6.67 -2.37 6.70
C ASP A 2 -5.79 -1.44 7.55
N ASP A 3 -5.94 -1.50 8.87
CA ASP A 3 -5.16 -0.66 9.80
C ASP A 3 -3.65 -0.85 9.64
N VAL A 4 -3.21 -2.06 9.28
CA VAL A 4 -1.80 -2.38 9.03
C VAL A 4 -1.28 -1.69 7.77
N LEU A 5 -2.06 -1.63 6.70
CA LEU A 5 -1.66 -0.93 5.48
C LEU A 5 -1.50 0.57 5.76
N LYS A 6 -2.45 1.15 6.51
CA LYS A 6 -2.37 2.54 6.93
C LYS A 6 -1.14 2.80 7.80
N ASP A 7 -0.83 1.89 8.73
CA ASP A 7 0.37 1.97 9.57
C ASP A 7 1.66 1.96 8.76
N ILE A 8 1.77 1.09 7.74
CA ILE A 8 2.93 1.03 6.85
C ILE A 8 3.05 2.31 6.02
N LEU A 9 1.94 2.79 5.45
CA LEU A 9 1.93 4.03 4.67
C LEU A 9 2.38 5.23 5.52
N VAL A 10 1.86 5.37 6.73
CA VAL A 10 2.16 6.54 7.58
C VAL A 10 3.53 6.43 8.25
N ASN A 11 3.91 5.27 8.77
CA ASN A 11 5.14 5.14 9.57
C ASN A 11 6.36 4.75 8.75
N GLU A 12 6.24 3.86 7.76
CA GLU A 12 7.39 3.41 6.95
C GLU A 12 7.59 4.37 5.78
N LEU A 13 6.51 4.69 5.07
CA LEU A 13 6.55 5.48 3.84
C LEU A 13 6.38 6.99 4.09
N HIS A 14 6.19 7.39 5.35
CA HIS A 14 5.98 8.77 5.78
C HIS A 14 4.88 9.51 5.01
N VAL A 15 3.89 8.76 4.52
CA VAL A 15 2.69 9.32 3.88
C VAL A 15 1.87 10.05 4.94
N ARG A 16 1.32 11.21 4.59
CA ARG A 16 0.47 11.94 5.53
C ARG A 16 -0.83 11.19 5.71
N GLU A 17 -1.23 10.98 6.96
CA GLU A 17 -2.48 10.29 7.27
C GLU A 17 -3.71 10.93 6.59
N GLU A 18 -3.69 12.25 6.41
CA GLU A 18 -4.73 13.01 5.71
C GLU A 18 -4.85 12.67 4.22
N ASP A 19 -3.74 12.27 3.59
CA ASP A 19 -3.67 11.90 2.17
C ASP A 19 -4.02 10.42 1.96
N VAL A 20 -3.97 9.58 3.01
CA VAL A 20 -4.35 8.16 2.95
C VAL A 20 -5.87 8.01 2.89
N VAL A 21 -6.47 8.47 1.80
CA VAL A 21 -7.90 8.34 1.49
C VAL A 21 -8.09 7.40 0.31
N PRO A 22 -9.19 6.61 0.27
CA PRO A 22 -9.43 5.64 -0.80
C PRO A 22 -9.45 6.27 -2.20
N THR A 23 -9.85 7.54 -2.29
CA THR A 23 -9.95 8.30 -3.53
C THR A 23 -8.64 8.93 -3.98
N ALA A 24 -7.63 8.97 -3.11
CA ALA A 24 -6.33 9.55 -3.47
C ALA A 24 -5.62 8.61 -4.44
N THR A 25 -4.99 9.22 -5.43
CA THR A 25 -4.10 8.51 -6.33
C THR A 25 -2.82 8.15 -5.63
N ARG A 26 -2.15 7.14 -6.17
CA ARG A 26 -0.86 6.67 -5.69
C ARG A 26 0.20 7.79 -5.67
N GLU A 27 0.21 8.63 -6.70
CA GLU A 27 1.13 9.77 -6.79
C GLU A 27 0.82 10.86 -5.75
N GLU A 28 -0.46 11.13 -5.48
CA GLU A 28 -0.87 12.10 -4.45
C GLU A 28 -0.43 11.68 -3.05
N VAL A 29 -0.40 10.38 -2.76
CA VAL A 29 0.09 9.85 -1.49
C VAL A 29 1.60 9.63 -1.44
N GLY A 30 2.34 9.94 -2.49
CA GLY A 30 3.80 9.75 -2.53
C GLY A 30 4.24 8.29 -2.69
N LEU A 31 3.38 7.43 -3.23
CA LEU A 31 3.73 6.05 -3.61
C LEU A 31 4.42 6.04 -4.99
N ASP A 32 5.58 6.69 -5.07
CA ASP A 32 6.47 6.65 -6.23
C ASP A 32 7.09 5.26 -6.44
N SER A 33 7.83 5.06 -7.54
CA SER A 33 8.47 3.77 -7.87
C SER A 33 9.34 3.20 -6.74
N LEU A 34 10.03 4.05 -5.97
CA LEU A 34 10.83 3.62 -4.82
C LEU A 34 9.94 3.25 -3.62
N ALA A 35 8.96 4.11 -3.30
CA ALA A 35 8.01 3.88 -2.21
C ALA A 35 7.20 2.60 -2.43
N VAL A 36 6.92 2.24 -3.68
CA VAL A 36 6.23 1.00 -4.05
C VAL A 36 7.10 -0.24 -3.76
N LEU A 37 8.41 -0.16 -3.99
CA LEU A 37 9.35 -1.22 -3.66
C LEU A 37 9.44 -1.42 -2.13
N GLU A 38 9.48 -0.31 -1.39
CA GLU A 38 9.47 -0.31 0.07
C GLU A 38 8.14 -0.86 0.62
N LEU A 39 7.01 -0.46 0.03
CA LEU A 39 5.70 -0.98 0.37
C LEU A 39 5.63 -2.50 0.14
N ALA A 40 6.04 -2.99 -1.03
CA ALA A 40 6.08 -4.42 -1.33
C ALA A 40 6.89 -5.20 -0.29
N THR A 41 8.06 -4.67 0.08
CA THR A 41 8.93 -5.25 1.10
C THR A 41 8.26 -5.24 2.48
N ALA A 42 7.69 -4.11 2.89
CA ALA A 42 7.01 -3.97 4.17
C ALA A 42 5.78 -4.89 4.28
N LEU A 43 5.00 -5.04 3.20
CA LEU A 43 3.88 -5.97 3.13
C LEU A 43 4.35 -7.42 3.28
N HIS A 44 5.46 -7.79 2.65
CA HIS A 44 6.05 -9.12 2.81
C HIS A 44 6.53 -9.37 4.24
N GLU A 45 7.30 -8.44 4.83
CA GLU A 45 7.86 -8.59 6.17
C GLU A 45 6.79 -8.54 7.28
N ARG A 46 5.80 -7.64 7.17
CA ARG A 46 4.77 -7.42 8.22
C ARG A 46 3.59 -8.39 8.09
N LEU A 47 3.14 -8.67 6.87
CA LEU A 47 1.92 -9.44 6.61
C LEU A 47 2.20 -10.82 6.03
N GLY A 48 3.43 -11.10 5.58
CA GLY A 48 3.77 -12.35 4.90
C GLY A 48 3.16 -12.48 3.51
N ILE A 49 2.67 -11.39 2.92
CA ILE A 49 2.06 -11.40 1.59
C ILE A 49 3.11 -11.06 0.52
N GLU A 50 3.07 -11.78 -0.59
CA GLU A 50 3.93 -11.48 -1.73
C GLU A 50 3.14 -10.61 -2.71
N VAL A 51 3.57 -9.35 -2.84
CA VAL A 51 3.01 -8.37 -3.77
C VAL A 51 4.16 -7.80 -4.58
N TYR A 52 4.01 -7.79 -5.90
CA TYR A 52 5.06 -7.24 -6.76
C TYR A 52 4.86 -5.75 -7.01
N ASP A 53 5.96 -5.05 -7.26
CA ASP A 53 6.01 -3.63 -7.57
C ASP A 53 5.13 -3.27 -8.77
N TYR A 54 5.13 -4.09 -9.82
CA TYR A 54 4.29 -3.85 -11.01
C TYR A 54 2.79 -3.89 -10.71
N GLU A 55 2.35 -4.66 -9.71
CA GLU A 55 0.93 -4.75 -9.33
C GLU A 55 0.49 -3.51 -8.54
N LEU A 56 1.37 -3.03 -7.66
CA LEU A 56 1.18 -1.77 -6.95
C LEU A 56 1.32 -0.56 -7.88
N LEU A 57 2.12 -0.67 -8.95
CA LEU A 57 2.23 0.32 -10.02
C LEU A 57 0.97 0.38 -10.89
N ASP A 58 0.30 -0.76 -11.09
CA ASP A 58 -0.97 -0.86 -11.81
C ASP A 58 -2.15 -0.33 -10.97
N ALA A 59 -2.02 -0.37 -9.64
CA ALA A 59 -2.99 0.22 -8.72
C ALA A 59 -3.00 1.76 -8.83
N GLY A 60 -4.07 2.30 -9.42
CA GLY A 60 -4.22 3.74 -9.65
C GLY A 60 -4.48 4.53 -8.36
N THR A 61 -5.12 3.90 -7.37
CA THR A 61 -5.54 4.56 -6.12
C THR A 61 -5.14 3.78 -4.88
N VAL A 62 -5.16 4.45 -3.73
CA VAL A 62 -4.99 3.81 -2.42
C VAL A 62 -6.02 2.71 -2.19
N ALA A 63 -7.26 2.88 -2.70
CA ALA A 63 -8.28 1.85 -2.61
C ALA A 63 -7.89 0.58 -3.38
N ASP A 64 -7.29 0.72 -4.57
CA ASP A 64 -6.84 -0.41 -5.37
C ASP A 64 -5.70 -1.16 -4.69
N VAL A 65 -4.73 -0.43 -4.11
CA VAL A 65 -3.64 -1.00 -3.31
C VAL A 65 -4.21 -1.77 -2.10
N ALA A 66 -5.13 -1.16 -1.37
CA ALA A 66 -5.78 -1.80 -0.23
C ALA A 66 -6.53 -3.06 -0.62
N ARG A 67 -7.21 -3.03 -1.77
CA ARG A 67 -7.90 -4.19 -2.32
C ARG A 67 -6.92 -5.30 -2.70
N LEU A 68 -5.83 -4.98 -3.38
CA LEU A 68 -4.80 -5.95 -3.77
C LEU A 68 -4.22 -6.67 -2.54
N VAL A 69 -3.93 -5.89 -1.49
CA VAL A 69 -3.44 -6.40 -0.21
C VAL A 69 -4.48 -7.31 0.46
N ALA A 70 -5.75 -6.91 0.47
CA ALA A 70 -6.84 -7.70 1.04
C ALA A 70 -7.09 -9.00 0.26
N GLU A 71 -7.02 -8.98 -1.07
CA GLU A 71 -7.17 -10.16 -1.94
C GLU A 71 -6.03 -11.17 -1.73
N ARG A 72 -4.82 -10.68 -1.42
CA ARG A 72 -3.63 -11.50 -1.16
C ARG A 72 -3.58 -12.07 0.24
N ARG A 73 -4.39 -11.55 1.17
CA ARG A 73 -4.45 -12.01 2.55
C ARG A 73 -5.56 -13.06 2.68
N PRO A 74 -5.24 -14.36 2.75
CA PRO A 74 -6.27 -15.37 2.94
C PRO A 74 -6.69 -15.36 4.42
N GLY A 75 -7.77 -14.65 4.74
CA GLY A 75 -8.41 -14.71 6.06
C GLY A 75 -8.56 -13.37 6.77
N ALA A 76 -9.40 -12.49 6.22
CA ALA A 76 -10.15 -11.51 7.02
C ALA A 76 -11.61 -11.96 7.09
#